data_AF-D3V055-F1
#
_entry.id   AF-D3V055-F1
#
_cell.length_a   1.000
_cell.length_b   1.000
_cell.length_c   1.000
_cell.angle_alpha   90.00
_cell.angle_beta   90.00
_cell.angle_gamma   90.00
#
_symmetry.space_group_name_H-M   'P 1'
#
loop_
_entity.id
_entity.type
_entity.pdbx_description
1 polymer ?
#
loop_
_entity_poly.entity_id
_entity_poly.type
_entity_poly.pdbx_seq_one_letter_code
_entity_poly.pdbx_strand_id
1 'polypeptide(L)'
;MLGHYNAFERRFYEKDCLQALYKARTPRWEDTCNVILLDEMNLSRPEQYFAEFLSALEKNNADERLISLSETALPNAPQMLREGRKILVPGNVWFIGTANHDETTNEFADKTYDRAHVMTLPKQDSQFKIKPMGKRHYSFSSLRKAFEAARQKHKGEVTELLQALTRDSFTDCLDREFNLGWGNRFEKQALDFIPVMLASGAMKGIALDHLLSTRVMRSGKVTGRYNVSVDAVKALKGALESFWSREKLVGEPVKSLEFLNADIRRMEGRN
;
A
#
# COMPACT_ATOMS: atom_id res chain seq x y z
N MET A 1 -7.74 2.12 19.22
CA MET A 1 -6.99 0.86 19.01
C MET A 1 -6.01 0.52 20.13
N LEU A 2 -5.25 1.47 20.66
CA LEU A 2 -4.18 1.21 21.64
C LEU A 2 -4.66 1.03 23.09
N GLY A 3 -5.79 1.63 23.43
CA GLY A 3 -6.28 1.72 24.80
C GLY A 3 -6.81 3.10 25.09
N HIS A 4 -7.01 3.41 26.37
CA HIS A 4 -7.35 4.76 26.83
C HIS A 4 -6.83 4.98 28.24
N TYR A 5 -6.53 6.24 28.58
CA TYR A 5 -6.16 6.63 29.93
C TYR A 5 -7.40 7.00 30.73
N ASN A 6 -7.61 6.37 31.88
CA ASN A 6 -8.61 6.78 32.85
C ASN A 6 -7.99 7.77 33.85
N ALA A 7 -8.40 9.03 33.77
CA ALA A 7 -7.89 10.10 34.63
C ALA A 7 -8.29 9.94 36.11
N PHE A 8 -9.45 9.33 36.39
CA PHE A 8 -9.94 9.12 37.76
C PHE A 8 -9.10 8.08 38.50
N GLU A 9 -8.79 6.98 37.82
CA GLU A 9 -8.01 5.86 38.38
C GLU A 9 -6.50 6.02 38.15
N ARG A 10 -6.10 7.05 37.39
CA ARG A 10 -4.71 7.29 36.95
C ARG A 10 -4.05 6.08 36.32
N ARG A 11 -4.84 5.32 35.55
CA ARG A 11 -4.44 4.05 34.93
C ARG A 11 -4.71 4.07 33.44
N PHE A 12 -3.77 3.57 32.66
CA PHE A 12 -4.00 3.28 31.26
C PHE A 12 -4.58 1.88 31.10
N TYR A 13 -5.68 1.77 30.36
CA TYR A 13 -6.29 0.51 29.97
C TYR A 13 -5.80 0.13 28.57
N GLU A 14 -4.79 -0.73 28.52
CA GLU A 14 -4.22 -1.22 27.28
C GLU A 14 -5.16 -2.18 26.54
N LYS A 15 -5.02 -2.21 25.21
CA LYS A 15 -5.62 -3.23 24.36
C LYS A 15 -4.54 -4.10 23.72
N ASP A 16 -4.95 -5.24 23.17
CA ASP A 16 -4.05 -6.24 22.57
C ASP A 16 -3.09 -5.66 21.53
N CYS A 17 -3.54 -4.66 20.75
CA CYS A 17 -2.69 -3.96 19.78
C CYS A 17 -1.48 -3.28 20.44
N LEU A 18 -1.67 -2.59 21.57
CA LEU A 18 -0.56 -1.98 22.31
C LEU A 18 0.38 -3.05 22.88
N GLN A 19 -0.17 -4.13 23.43
CA GLN A 19 0.63 -5.24 23.93
C GLN A 19 1.44 -5.91 22.81
N ALA A 20 0.86 -6.07 21.62
CA ALA A 20 1.54 -6.63 20.44
C ALA A 20 2.69 -5.73 19.97
N LEU A 21 2.49 -4.41 19.91
CA LEU A 21 3.57 -3.45 19.57
C LEU A 21 4.71 -3.51 20.58
N TYR A 22 4.40 -3.62 21.87
CA TYR A 22 5.40 -3.77 22.91
C TYR A 22 6.18 -5.09 22.75
N LYS A 23 5.45 -6.21 22.61
CA LYS A 23 6.03 -7.55 22.44
C LYS A 23 6.93 -7.65 21.21
N ALA A 24 6.54 -7.04 20.09
CA ALA A 24 7.28 -7.05 18.83
C ALA A 24 8.69 -6.44 18.94
N ARG A 25 8.97 -5.67 20.00
CA ARG A 25 10.29 -5.09 20.26
C ARG A 25 11.12 -5.86 21.29
N THR A 26 10.57 -6.91 21.91
CA THR A 26 11.32 -7.71 22.88
C THR A 26 12.36 -8.57 22.16
N PRO A 27 13.46 -9.00 22.83
CA PRO A 27 14.53 -9.76 22.18
C PRO A 27 14.06 -11.02 21.44
N ARG A 28 12.95 -11.61 21.88
CA ARG A 28 12.34 -12.78 21.23
C ARG A 28 11.73 -12.46 19.85
N TRP A 29 11.19 -11.26 19.66
CA TRP A 29 10.36 -10.91 18.51
C TRP A 29 10.93 -9.77 17.66
N GLU A 30 11.98 -9.09 18.12
CA GLU A 30 12.56 -7.92 17.44
C GLU A 30 13.06 -8.21 16.02
N ASP A 31 13.55 -9.43 15.76
CA ASP A 31 13.98 -9.86 14.42
C ASP A 31 12.96 -10.79 13.72
N THR A 32 11.68 -10.69 14.07
CA THR A 32 10.59 -11.45 13.41
C THR A 32 9.62 -10.53 12.69
N CYS A 33 8.97 -11.02 11.63
CA CYS A 33 7.88 -10.29 10.98
C CYS A 33 6.62 -10.44 11.84
N ASN A 34 6.22 -9.37 12.52
CA ASN A 34 5.03 -9.33 13.35
C ASN A 34 3.87 -8.75 12.53
N VAL A 35 2.70 -9.37 12.59
CA VAL A 35 1.52 -8.91 11.82
C VAL A 35 0.39 -8.58 12.79
N ILE A 36 -0.18 -7.39 12.61
CA ILE A 36 -1.44 -6.98 13.25
C ILE A 36 -2.52 -7.05 12.17
N LEU A 37 -3.45 -7.98 12.34
CA LEU A 37 -4.58 -8.18 11.44
C LEU A 37 -5.75 -7.29 11.84
N LEU A 38 -6.27 -6.53 10.88
CA LEU A 38 -7.45 -5.67 11.04
C LEU A 38 -8.58 -6.27 10.20
N ASP A 39 -9.41 -7.09 10.83
CA ASP A 39 -10.54 -7.69 10.13
C ASP A 39 -11.65 -6.66 9.87
N GLU A 40 -12.23 -6.68 8.67
CA GLU A 40 -13.26 -5.76 8.18
C GLU A 40 -12.98 -4.29 8.53
N MET A 41 -11.75 -3.87 8.20
CA MET A 41 -11.17 -2.63 8.69
C MET A 41 -11.94 -1.37 8.26
N ASN A 42 -12.79 -1.48 7.23
CA ASN A 42 -13.57 -0.41 6.64
C ASN A 42 -15.05 -0.37 7.08
N LEU A 43 -15.46 -1.18 8.06
CA LEU A 43 -16.72 -0.97 8.77
C LEU A 43 -16.81 0.45 9.36
N SER A 44 -15.67 0.98 9.79
CA SER A 44 -15.49 2.39 10.14
C SER A 44 -14.35 2.99 9.32
N ARG A 45 -14.27 4.32 9.26
CA ARG A 45 -13.24 5.02 8.49
C ARG A 45 -11.85 4.82 9.12
N PRO A 46 -10.92 4.06 8.50
CA PRO A 46 -9.60 3.83 9.07
C PRO A 46 -8.79 5.10 9.28
N GLU A 47 -9.03 6.12 8.48
CA GLU A 47 -8.40 7.43 8.63
C GLU A 47 -8.63 8.04 10.01
N GLN A 48 -9.71 7.67 10.69
CA GLN A 48 -10.06 8.19 12.01
C GLN A 48 -9.42 7.35 13.12
N TYR A 49 -9.71 6.05 13.19
CA TYR A 49 -9.22 5.23 14.29
C TYR A 49 -7.73 4.86 14.17
N PHE A 50 -7.17 4.93 12.95
CA PHE A 50 -5.78 4.60 12.63
C PHE A 50 -4.92 5.85 12.41
N ALA A 51 -5.46 7.05 12.65
CA ALA A 51 -4.81 8.33 12.38
C ALA A 51 -3.40 8.44 12.99
N GLU A 52 -3.24 8.04 14.25
CA GLU A 52 -1.97 8.09 14.98
C GLU A 52 -0.90 7.21 14.32
N PHE A 53 -1.29 6.02 13.85
CA PHE A 53 -0.39 5.13 13.11
C PHE A 53 -0.03 5.70 11.75
N LEU A 54 -1.00 6.22 11.00
CA LEU A 54 -0.72 6.86 9.70
C LEU A 54 0.27 8.01 9.87
N SER A 55 0.08 8.85 10.88
CA SER A 55 1.00 9.95 11.21
C SER A 55 2.40 9.46 11.59
N ALA A 56 2.48 8.43 12.45
CA ALA A 56 3.76 7.84 12.84
C ALA A 56 4.48 7.21 11.64
N LEU A 57 3.78 6.47 10.78
CA LEU A 57 4.34 5.79 9.61
C LEU A 57 4.82 6.75 8.50
N GLU A 58 4.37 8.00 8.51
CA GLU A 58 4.88 9.05 7.60
C GLU A 58 6.27 9.55 7.98
N LYS A 59 6.75 9.27 9.20
CA LYS A 59 8.11 9.62 9.61
C LYS A 59 9.14 8.76 8.87
N ASN A 60 10.07 9.44 8.19
CA ASN A 60 11.21 8.80 7.52
C ASN A 60 12.12 8.09 8.53
N ASN A 61 12.34 8.71 9.69
CA ASN A 61 13.10 8.12 10.79
C ASN A 61 12.22 7.13 11.57
N ALA A 62 12.63 5.85 11.60
CA ALA A 62 11.90 4.81 12.32
C ALA A 62 11.86 5.07 13.83
N ASP A 63 12.88 5.73 14.39
CA ASP A 63 12.94 6.08 15.80
C ASP A 63 11.98 7.21 16.20
N GLU A 64 11.40 7.92 15.24
CA GLU A 64 10.45 9.01 15.50
C GLU A 64 8.98 8.56 15.38
N ARG A 65 8.74 7.28 15.09
CA ARG A 65 7.39 6.71 14.92
C ARG A 65 6.71 6.47 16.27
N LEU A 66 6.57 7.52 17.05
CA LEU A 66 6.06 7.48 18.42
C LEU A 66 4.58 7.84 18.46
N ILE A 67 3.80 7.05 19.19
CA ILE A 67 2.40 7.34 19.51
C ILE A 67 2.29 7.62 21.01
N SER A 68 1.67 8.74 21.36
CA SER A 68 1.43 9.14 22.75
C SER A 68 0.25 8.37 23.34
N LEU A 69 0.47 7.69 24.45
CA LEU A 69 -0.57 6.95 25.18
C LEU A 69 -1.27 7.82 26.24
N SER A 70 -0.55 8.81 26.78
CA SER A 70 -1.03 9.71 27.81
C SER A 70 -0.32 11.06 27.76
N GLU A 71 -0.94 12.09 28.35
CA GLU A 71 -0.34 13.42 28.47
C GLU A 71 0.82 13.45 29.45
N THR A 72 0.78 12.62 30.50
CA THR A 72 1.83 12.51 31.53
C THR A 72 2.44 11.12 31.54
N ALA A 73 3.63 10.97 32.14
CA ALA A 73 4.26 9.67 32.33
C ALA A 73 3.35 8.74 33.14
N LEU A 74 3.19 7.50 32.68
CA LEU A 74 2.39 6.50 33.37
C LEU A 74 3.13 6.00 34.63
N PRO A 75 2.44 5.81 35.77
CA PRO A 75 3.05 5.20 36.94
C PRO A 75 3.50 3.78 36.62
N ASN A 76 4.71 3.40 37.03
CA ASN A 76 5.30 2.08 36.75
C ASN A 76 5.30 1.71 35.24
N ALA A 77 5.54 2.70 34.38
CA ALA A 77 5.56 2.50 32.94
C ALA A 77 6.55 1.38 32.54
N PRO A 78 6.15 0.48 31.61
CA PRO A 78 7.07 -0.50 31.04
C PRO A 78 8.33 0.16 30.44
N GLN A 79 9.49 -0.46 30.64
CA GLN A 79 10.81 0.11 30.32
C GLN A 79 10.96 0.61 28.88
N MET A 80 10.26 -0.02 27.93
CA MET A 80 10.40 0.29 26.51
C MET A 80 9.50 1.44 26.05
N LEU A 81 8.68 2.04 26.93
CA LEU A 81 7.95 3.27 26.66
C LEU A 81 8.89 4.49 26.78
N ARG A 82 8.93 5.31 25.73
CA ARG A 82 9.71 6.55 25.79
C ARG A 82 8.98 7.57 26.64
N GLU A 83 9.73 8.29 27.48
CA GLU A 83 9.20 9.25 28.47
C GLU A 83 8.14 8.61 29.40
N GLY A 84 8.10 7.27 29.52
CA GLY A 84 7.07 6.55 30.26
C GLY A 84 5.63 6.72 29.71
N ARG A 85 5.45 7.28 28.51
CA ARG A 85 4.11 7.60 27.95
C ARG A 85 3.95 7.39 26.45
N LYS A 86 5.04 7.10 25.72
CA LYS A 86 5.00 6.94 24.24
C LYS A 86 5.43 5.55 23.83
N ILE A 87 4.65 4.91 22.96
CA ILE A 87 5.03 3.65 22.32
C ILE A 87 5.66 3.93 20.96
N LEU A 88 6.75 3.24 20.64
CA LEU A 88 7.35 3.24 19.30
C LEU A 88 6.63 2.22 18.43
N VAL A 89 6.20 2.61 17.23
CA VAL A 89 5.72 1.70 16.19
C VAL A 89 6.94 1.07 15.50
N PRO A 90 7.25 -0.20 15.76
CA PRO A 90 8.49 -0.80 15.29
C PRO A 90 8.40 -1.16 13.80
N GLY A 91 9.53 -1.11 13.09
CA GLY A 91 9.57 -1.38 11.65
C GLY A 91 9.26 -2.83 11.26
N ASN A 92 9.33 -3.75 12.21
CA ASN A 92 9.05 -5.18 12.05
C ASN A 92 7.57 -5.55 12.27
N VAL A 93 6.70 -4.55 12.53
CA VAL A 93 5.24 -4.74 12.60
C VAL A 93 4.60 -4.29 11.31
N TRP A 94 3.83 -5.18 10.70
CA TRP A 94 3.02 -4.91 9.52
C TRP A 94 1.54 -4.95 9.87
N PHE A 95 0.80 -4.00 9.32
CA PHE A 95 -0.65 -3.95 9.45
C PHE A 95 -1.25 -4.47 8.15
N ILE A 96 -2.07 -5.51 8.27
CA ILE A 96 -2.80 -6.08 7.14
C ILE A 96 -4.27 -6.03 7.52
N GLY A 97 -5.07 -5.39 6.68
CA GLY A 97 -6.52 -5.34 6.89
C GLY A 97 -7.28 -5.95 5.75
N THR A 98 -8.40 -6.60 6.08
CA THR A 98 -9.41 -7.02 5.11
C THR A 98 -10.42 -5.90 4.95
N ALA A 99 -10.96 -5.76 3.75
CA ALA A 99 -11.92 -4.72 3.41
C ALA A 99 -12.98 -5.29 2.48
N ASN A 100 -14.25 -5.06 2.82
CA ASN A 100 -15.35 -5.45 1.97
C ASN A 100 -15.72 -4.26 1.06
N HIS A 101 -16.21 -4.55 -0.14
CA HIS A 101 -16.72 -3.54 -1.07
C HIS A 101 -18.23 -3.72 -1.24
N ASP A 102 -18.96 -3.55 -0.13
CA ASP A 102 -20.40 -3.72 -0.05
C ASP A 102 -21.07 -2.44 0.48
N GLU A 103 -22.39 -2.28 0.28
CA GLU A 103 -23.17 -1.09 0.65
C GLU A 103 -23.06 -0.70 2.15
N THR A 104 -22.73 -1.66 3.01
CA THR A 104 -22.63 -1.49 4.46
C THR A 104 -21.27 -0.97 4.93
N THR A 105 -20.33 -0.73 4.03
CA THR A 105 -18.94 -0.35 4.36
C THR A 105 -18.59 1.06 3.90
N ASN A 106 -17.63 1.69 4.58
CA ASN A 106 -17.12 2.99 4.15
C ASN A 106 -16.10 2.80 3.02
N GLU A 107 -16.21 3.61 1.97
CA GLU A 107 -15.12 3.75 1.01
C GLU A 107 -13.88 4.35 1.69
N PHE A 108 -12.70 3.85 1.34
CA PHE A 108 -11.45 4.42 1.82
C PHE A 108 -11.21 5.80 1.21
N ALA A 109 -10.67 6.71 2.02
CA ALA A 109 -10.23 8.00 1.49
C ALA A 109 -9.01 7.82 0.58
N ASP A 110 -8.85 8.74 -0.38
CA ASP A 110 -7.71 8.76 -1.28
C ASP A 110 -6.36 8.69 -0.57
N LYS A 111 -6.26 9.33 0.60
CA LYS A 111 -5.06 9.34 1.45
C LYS A 111 -4.73 7.95 2.01
N THR A 112 -5.74 7.13 2.32
CA THR A 112 -5.54 5.77 2.82
C THR A 112 -5.04 4.87 1.71
N TYR A 113 -5.71 4.92 0.55
CA TYR A 113 -5.24 4.23 -0.63
C TYR A 113 -3.78 4.58 -0.89
N ASP A 114 -3.44 5.87 -0.99
CA ASP A 114 -2.07 6.32 -1.28
C ASP A 114 -1.01 5.86 -0.26
N ARG A 115 -1.39 5.54 0.98
CA ARG A 115 -0.46 5.12 2.06
C ARG A 115 -0.33 3.61 2.21
N ALA A 116 -1.31 2.83 1.76
CA ALA A 116 -1.32 1.38 1.88
C ALA A 116 -0.98 0.68 0.56
N HIS A 117 -0.47 -0.55 0.63
CA HIS A 117 -0.49 -1.46 -0.51
C HIS A 117 -1.87 -2.12 -0.57
N VAL A 118 -2.48 -2.21 -1.76
CA VAL A 118 -3.82 -2.76 -1.93
C VAL A 118 -3.76 -3.98 -2.84
N MET A 119 -4.28 -5.09 -2.34
CA MET A 119 -4.47 -6.32 -3.08
C MET A 119 -5.95 -6.57 -3.26
N THR A 120 -6.41 -6.60 -4.51
CA THR A 120 -7.77 -7.01 -4.86
C THR A 120 -7.78 -8.51 -5.15
N LEU A 121 -8.68 -9.23 -4.50
CA LEU A 121 -8.91 -10.65 -4.76
C LEU A 121 -9.99 -10.79 -5.85
N PRO A 122 -9.75 -11.57 -6.91
CA PRO A 122 -10.75 -11.80 -7.95
C PRO A 122 -11.93 -12.64 -7.41
N LYS A 123 -13.11 -12.49 -8.02
CA LYS A 123 -14.32 -13.24 -7.63
C LYS A 123 -14.23 -14.75 -7.94
N GLN A 124 -13.37 -15.14 -8.88
CA GLN A 124 -13.17 -16.53 -9.28
C GLN A 124 -11.70 -16.91 -9.08
N ASP A 125 -11.47 -17.92 -8.25
CA ASP A 125 -10.15 -18.53 -8.11
C ASP A 125 -9.91 -19.49 -9.27
N SER A 126 -8.91 -19.20 -10.10
CA SER A 126 -8.32 -20.21 -10.96
C SER A 126 -7.60 -21.23 -10.07
N GLN A 127 -8.08 -22.47 -10.02
CA GLN A 127 -7.39 -23.53 -9.31
C GLN A 127 -6.00 -23.73 -9.92
N PHE A 128 -4.96 -23.64 -9.08
CA PHE A 128 -3.59 -23.92 -9.49
C PHE A 128 -3.00 -25.03 -8.61
N LYS A 129 -2.09 -25.80 -9.19
CA LYS A 129 -1.36 -26.82 -8.42
C LYS A 129 -0.35 -26.13 -7.51
N ILE A 130 -0.56 -26.26 -6.21
CA ILE A 130 0.37 -25.78 -5.20
C ILE A 130 1.70 -26.53 -5.38
N LYS A 131 2.77 -25.79 -5.65
CA LYS A 131 4.12 -26.36 -5.70
C LYS A 131 4.61 -26.55 -4.27
N PRO A 132 4.87 -27.78 -3.79
CA PRO A 132 5.39 -27.99 -2.45
C PRO A 132 6.77 -27.33 -2.34
N MET A 133 6.91 -26.45 -1.36
CA MET A 133 8.18 -25.78 -1.04
C MET A 133 8.67 -26.26 0.32
N GLY A 134 9.98 -26.41 0.47
CA GLY A 134 10.58 -26.73 1.76
C GLY A 134 10.31 -25.63 2.79
N LYS A 135 10.04 -26.01 4.05
CA LYS A 135 9.87 -25.06 5.15
C LYS A 135 11.15 -24.22 5.29
N ARG A 136 10.99 -22.90 5.28
CA ARG A 136 12.07 -21.93 5.51
C ARG A 136 11.64 -20.94 6.58
N HIS A 137 12.60 -20.50 7.38
CA HIS A 137 12.40 -19.44 8.35
C HIS A 137 13.16 -18.22 7.87
N TYR A 138 12.52 -17.06 7.94
CA TYR A 138 13.12 -15.78 7.59
C TYR A 138 12.98 -14.86 8.80
N SER A 139 14.09 -14.24 9.18
CA SER A 139 14.07 -13.13 10.12
C SER A 139 13.69 -11.84 9.40
N PHE A 140 13.19 -10.86 10.14
CA PHE A 140 12.85 -9.55 9.59
C PHE A 140 14.08 -8.91 8.91
N SER A 141 15.24 -8.96 9.55
CA SER A 141 16.50 -8.44 9.01
C SER A 141 16.93 -9.17 7.73
N SER A 142 16.77 -10.49 7.66
CA SER A 142 17.09 -11.26 6.45
C SER A 142 16.20 -10.86 5.27
N LEU A 143 14.90 -10.62 5.53
CA LEU A 143 13.95 -10.20 4.52
C LEU A 143 14.21 -8.77 4.05
N ARG A 144 14.52 -7.85 4.97
CA ARG A 144 14.91 -6.47 4.64
C ARG A 144 16.19 -6.43 3.79
N LYS A 145 17.18 -7.28 4.08
CA LYS A 145 18.40 -7.42 3.26
C LYS A 145 18.09 -7.94 1.86
N ALA A 146 17.18 -8.91 1.73
CA ALA A 146 16.75 -9.42 0.43
C ALA A 146 16.04 -8.34 -0.40
N PHE A 147 15.16 -7.53 0.22
CA PHE A 147 14.53 -6.39 -0.46
C PHE A 147 15.56 -5.35 -0.90
N GLU A 148 16.53 -5.01 -0.05
CA GLU A 148 17.60 -4.08 -0.43
C GLU A 148 18.43 -4.60 -1.62
N ALA A 149 18.82 -5.88 -1.57
CA ALA A 149 19.57 -6.50 -2.66
C ALA A 149 18.78 -6.48 -3.98
N ALA A 150 17.47 -6.75 -3.93
CA ALA A 150 16.60 -6.65 -5.09
C ALA A 150 16.54 -5.22 -5.63
N ARG A 151 16.33 -4.22 -4.75
CA ARG A 151 16.31 -2.80 -5.11
C ARG A 151 17.59 -2.36 -5.80
N GLN A 152 18.75 -2.71 -5.25
CA GLN A 152 20.04 -2.35 -5.85
C GLN A 152 20.25 -3.05 -7.20
N LYS A 153 19.92 -4.35 -7.29
CA LYS A 153 20.10 -5.13 -8.52
C LYS A 153 19.28 -4.59 -9.70
N HIS A 154 18.04 -4.17 -9.47
CA HIS A 154 17.12 -3.74 -10.54
C HIS A 154 16.94 -2.22 -10.61
N LYS A 155 17.70 -1.42 -9.85
CA LYS A 155 17.55 0.04 -9.78
C LYS A 155 17.58 0.70 -11.16
N GLY A 156 18.60 0.40 -11.97
CA GLY A 156 18.79 0.99 -13.30
C GLY A 156 17.60 0.72 -14.23
N GLU A 157 17.22 -0.55 -14.38
CA GLU A 157 16.09 -0.96 -15.23
C GLU A 157 14.77 -0.29 -14.80
N VAL A 158 14.51 -0.17 -13.49
CA VAL A 158 13.27 0.46 -13.01
C VAL A 158 13.32 1.98 -13.18
N THR A 159 14.47 2.62 -12.96
CA THR A 159 14.63 4.06 -13.22
C THR A 159 14.42 4.38 -14.70
N GLU A 160 14.99 3.59 -15.61
CA GLU A 160 14.78 3.74 -17.06
C GLU A 160 13.30 3.58 -17.44
N LEU A 161 12.62 2.56 -16.90
CA LEU A 161 11.19 2.36 -17.11
C LEU A 161 10.36 3.57 -16.66
N LEU A 162 10.66 4.14 -15.49
CA LEU A 162 9.94 5.30 -14.96
C LEU A 162 10.22 6.56 -15.77
N GLN A 163 11.44 6.74 -16.28
CA GLN A 163 11.77 7.83 -17.19
C GLN A 163 11.04 7.71 -18.52
N ALA A 164 10.97 6.49 -19.08
CA ALA A 164 10.22 6.21 -20.30
C ALA A 164 8.72 6.47 -20.11
N LEU A 165 8.16 6.04 -18.98
CA LEU A 165 6.76 6.31 -18.61
C LEU A 165 6.50 7.82 -18.51
N THR A 166 7.37 8.55 -17.80
CA THR A 166 7.21 9.99 -17.55
C THR A 166 7.23 10.83 -18.83
N ARG A 167 7.98 10.39 -19.85
CA ARG A 167 8.10 11.08 -21.14
C ARG A 167 7.10 10.59 -22.19
N ASP A 168 6.21 9.67 -21.82
CA ASP A 168 5.27 9.08 -22.76
C ASP A 168 3.99 9.90 -22.93
N SER A 169 3.37 9.76 -24.12
CA SER A 169 2.02 10.26 -24.43
C SER A 169 0.95 9.84 -23.42
N PHE A 170 1.12 8.71 -22.74
CA PHE A 170 0.26 8.29 -21.63
C PHE A 170 0.32 9.28 -20.47
N THR A 171 1.51 9.77 -20.11
CA THR A 171 1.67 10.80 -19.07
C THR A 171 1.07 12.13 -19.53
N ASP A 172 1.32 12.54 -20.78
CA ASP A 172 0.72 13.76 -21.34
C ASP A 172 -0.81 13.70 -21.33
N CYS A 173 -1.39 12.53 -21.63
CA CYS A 173 -2.83 12.29 -21.58
C CYS A 173 -3.37 12.35 -20.14
N LEU A 174 -2.66 11.76 -19.17
CA LEU A 174 -3.02 11.85 -17.75
C LEU A 174 -3.03 13.29 -17.26
N ASP A 175 -2.04 14.08 -17.63
CA ASP A 175 -1.94 15.48 -17.21
C ASP A 175 -3.06 16.32 -17.85
N ARG A 176 -3.20 16.25 -19.18
CA ARG A 176 -4.15 17.10 -19.91
C ARG A 176 -5.62 16.78 -19.62
N GLU A 177 -5.98 15.50 -19.61
CA GLU A 177 -7.39 15.09 -19.52
C GLU A 177 -7.84 14.82 -18.07
N PHE A 178 -6.89 14.45 -17.18
CA PHE A 178 -7.20 14.07 -15.80
C PHE A 178 -6.55 14.99 -14.76
N ASN A 179 -5.70 15.94 -15.14
CA ASN A 179 -4.94 16.79 -14.21
C ASN A 179 -4.15 15.93 -13.20
N LEU A 180 -3.52 14.86 -13.72
CA LEU A 180 -2.74 13.89 -12.94
C LEU A 180 -1.30 13.88 -13.41
N GLY A 181 -0.38 14.00 -12.45
CA GLY A 181 1.06 13.84 -12.67
C GLY A 181 1.67 12.78 -11.75
N TRP A 182 2.92 12.43 -12.03
CA TRP A 182 3.71 11.53 -11.19
C TRP A 182 4.22 12.27 -9.95
N GLY A 183 3.70 11.89 -8.78
CA GLY A 183 4.23 12.39 -7.50
C GLY A 183 5.41 11.56 -7.00
N ASN A 184 6.27 12.17 -6.16
CA ASN A 184 7.41 11.51 -5.50
C ASN A 184 7.04 10.19 -4.79
N ARG A 185 5.79 10.08 -4.34
CA ARG A 185 5.29 8.86 -3.69
C ARG A 185 5.17 7.69 -4.66
N PHE A 186 4.62 7.92 -5.86
CA PHE A 186 4.51 6.87 -6.87
C PHE A 186 5.88 6.38 -7.29
N GLU A 187 6.80 7.31 -7.57
CA GLU A 187 8.18 6.98 -7.94
C GLU A 187 8.89 6.16 -6.85
N LYS A 188 8.83 6.61 -5.59
CA LYS A 188 9.41 5.87 -4.45
C LYS A 188 8.82 4.46 -4.34
N GLN A 189 7.50 4.33 -4.49
CA GLN A 189 6.84 3.02 -4.43
C GLN A 189 7.24 2.12 -5.59
N ALA A 190 7.38 2.67 -6.80
CA ALA A 190 7.84 1.90 -7.95
C ALA A 190 9.28 1.40 -7.77
N LEU A 191 10.18 2.26 -7.29
CA LEU A 191 11.56 1.91 -6.95
C LEU A 191 11.68 0.92 -5.78
N ASP A 192 10.67 0.84 -4.91
CA ASP A 192 10.63 -0.13 -3.81
C ASP A 192 9.98 -1.46 -4.21
N PHE A 193 8.92 -1.42 -5.03
CA PHE A 193 8.07 -2.57 -5.33
C PHE A 193 8.52 -3.35 -6.58
N ILE A 194 8.75 -2.68 -7.70
CA ILE A 194 9.06 -3.35 -8.98
C ILE A 194 10.33 -4.22 -8.87
N PRO A 195 11.44 -3.75 -8.26
CA PRO A 195 12.63 -4.59 -8.09
C PRO A 195 12.38 -5.90 -7.34
N VAL A 196 11.54 -5.86 -6.30
CA VAL A 196 11.21 -7.04 -5.48
C VAL A 196 10.33 -8.01 -6.27
N MET A 197 9.42 -7.50 -7.09
CA MET A 197 8.61 -8.32 -8.00
C MET A 197 9.49 -9.03 -9.04
N LEU A 198 10.42 -8.31 -9.66
CA LEU A 198 11.38 -8.89 -10.62
C LEU A 198 12.25 -9.97 -9.97
N ALA A 199 12.78 -9.71 -8.77
CA ALA A 199 13.56 -10.68 -8.01
C ALA A 199 12.75 -11.92 -7.60
N SER A 200 11.43 -11.80 -7.51
CA SER A 200 10.50 -12.91 -7.25
C SER A 200 10.10 -13.67 -8.51
N GLY A 201 10.62 -13.28 -9.68
CA GLY A 201 10.34 -13.91 -10.97
C GLY A 201 9.14 -13.34 -11.73
N ALA A 202 8.57 -12.21 -11.27
CA ALA A 202 7.51 -11.52 -12.00
C ALA A 202 8.08 -10.79 -13.23
N MET A 203 7.24 -10.62 -14.25
CA MET A 203 7.57 -9.81 -15.41
C MET A 203 7.42 -8.32 -15.09
N LYS A 204 8.26 -7.48 -15.72
CA LYS A 204 8.25 -6.02 -15.54
C LYS A 204 6.88 -5.39 -15.81
N GLY A 205 6.21 -5.83 -16.88
CA GLY A 205 4.86 -5.39 -17.23
C GLY A 205 3.85 -5.64 -16.12
N ILE A 206 3.82 -6.86 -15.56
CA ILE A 206 2.89 -7.22 -14.46
C ILE A 206 3.12 -6.33 -13.23
N ALA A 207 4.37 -6.08 -12.87
CA ALA A 207 4.70 -5.25 -11.71
C ALA A 207 4.27 -3.78 -11.93
N LEU A 208 4.48 -3.23 -13.13
CA LEU A 208 4.05 -1.89 -13.48
C LEU A 208 2.52 -1.77 -13.55
N ASP A 209 1.86 -2.72 -14.21
CA ASP A 209 0.40 -2.75 -14.36
C ASP A 209 -0.28 -2.77 -12.99
N HIS A 210 0.24 -3.55 -12.04
CA HIS A 210 -0.30 -3.57 -10.69
C HIS A 210 -0.19 -2.20 -9.98
N LEU A 211 0.91 -1.47 -10.16
CA LEU A 211 1.03 -0.13 -9.58
C LEU A 211 0.11 0.88 -10.27
N LEU A 212 0.02 0.84 -11.60
CA LEU A 212 -0.89 1.71 -12.35
C LEU A 212 -2.34 1.43 -11.96
N SER A 213 -2.74 0.16 -11.89
CA SER A 213 -4.11 -0.22 -11.55
C SER A 213 -4.51 0.22 -10.13
N THR A 214 -3.61 0.07 -9.16
CA THR A 214 -3.91 0.38 -7.74
C THR A 214 -3.72 1.85 -7.37
N ARG A 215 -2.91 2.61 -8.12
CA ARG A 215 -2.56 4.01 -7.79
C ARG A 215 -3.17 5.04 -8.72
N VAL A 216 -3.39 4.69 -9.98
CA VAL A 216 -3.77 5.62 -11.05
C VAL A 216 -5.17 5.32 -11.55
N MET A 217 -5.45 4.06 -11.92
CA MET A 217 -6.71 3.67 -12.58
C MET A 217 -7.93 3.58 -11.66
N ARG A 218 -7.78 3.89 -10.37
CA ARG A 218 -8.84 3.77 -9.38
C ARG A 218 -9.95 4.83 -9.55
N SER A 219 -11.10 4.52 -8.95
CA SER A 219 -12.23 5.44 -8.86
C SER A 219 -11.81 6.75 -8.18
N GLY A 220 -12.25 7.88 -8.74
CA GLY A 220 -11.90 9.23 -8.28
C GLY A 220 -10.60 9.79 -8.88
N LYS A 221 -9.68 8.94 -9.37
CA LYS A 221 -8.45 9.38 -10.06
C LYS A 221 -8.57 9.34 -11.58
N VAL A 222 -8.68 8.16 -12.17
CA VAL A 222 -8.92 8.06 -13.62
C VAL A 222 -10.35 7.63 -13.87
N THR A 223 -10.79 6.58 -13.19
CA THR A 223 -12.14 6.04 -13.37
C THR A 223 -13.15 6.69 -12.44
N GLY A 224 -14.45 6.52 -12.71
CA GLY A 224 -15.51 7.01 -11.82
C GLY A 224 -15.68 8.54 -11.80
N ARG A 225 -14.97 9.27 -12.67
CA ARG A 225 -15.10 10.73 -12.79
C ARG A 225 -16.30 11.10 -13.65
N TYR A 226 -17.01 12.16 -13.25
CA TYR A 226 -18.17 12.69 -13.99
C TYR A 226 -17.80 13.85 -14.93
N ASN A 227 -16.62 14.44 -14.74
CA ASN A 227 -16.12 15.58 -15.49
C ASN A 227 -15.15 15.20 -16.63
N VAL A 228 -15.03 13.90 -16.94
CA VAL A 228 -14.16 13.38 -17.99
C VAL A 228 -15.03 12.76 -19.08
N SER A 229 -14.65 12.92 -20.35
CA SER A 229 -15.38 12.34 -21.48
C SER A 229 -14.98 10.89 -21.75
N VAL A 230 -15.85 10.11 -22.39
CA VAL A 230 -15.54 8.72 -22.78
C VAL A 230 -14.34 8.68 -23.72
N ASP A 231 -14.22 9.67 -24.61
CA ASP A 231 -13.12 9.77 -25.56
C ASP A 231 -11.77 9.99 -24.87
N ALA A 232 -11.74 10.75 -23.77
CA ALA A 232 -10.53 10.90 -22.96
C ALA A 232 -10.09 9.57 -22.32
N VAL A 233 -11.03 8.77 -21.80
CA VAL A 233 -10.73 7.43 -21.25
C VAL A 233 -10.26 6.47 -22.34
N LYS A 234 -10.87 6.51 -23.54
CA LYS A 234 -10.44 5.74 -24.71
C LYS A 234 -9.05 6.15 -25.20
N ALA A 235 -8.76 7.45 -25.24
CA ALA A 235 -7.45 7.97 -25.60
C ALA A 235 -6.37 7.51 -24.60
N LEU A 236 -6.66 7.57 -23.30
CA LEU A 236 -5.76 7.08 -22.26
C LEU A 236 -5.49 5.58 -22.39
N LYS A 237 -6.54 4.78 -22.65
CA LYS A 237 -6.42 3.35 -22.94
C LYS A 237 -5.48 3.08 -24.12
N GLY A 238 -5.70 3.78 -25.25
CA GLY A 238 -4.85 3.63 -26.44
C GLY A 238 -3.40 4.06 -26.21
N ALA A 239 -3.18 5.12 -25.44
CA ALA A 239 -1.84 5.57 -25.04
C ALA A 239 -1.12 4.52 -24.18
N LEU A 240 -1.83 3.89 -23.23
CA LEU A 240 -1.29 2.82 -22.39
C LEU A 240 -0.90 1.58 -23.21
N GLU A 241 -1.75 1.15 -24.14
CA GLU A 241 -1.48 0.02 -25.05
C GLU A 241 -0.26 0.31 -25.96
N SER A 242 -0.15 1.55 -26.44
CA SER A 242 0.97 2.02 -27.25
C SER A 242 2.28 2.05 -26.46
N PHE A 243 2.25 2.54 -25.22
CA PHE A 243 3.38 2.51 -24.29
C PHE A 243 3.87 1.08 -24.06
N TRP A 244 2.95 0.15 -23.79
CA TRP A 244 3.27 -1.25 -23.55
C TRP A 244 4.01 -1.88 -24.74
N SER A 245 3.51 -1.61 -25.95
CA SER A 245 4.08 -2.11 -27.19
C SER A 245 5.46 -1.51 -27.47
N ARG A 246 5.62 -0.19 -27.28
CA ARG A 246 6.87 0.53 -27.55
C ARG A 246 7.99 0.12 -26.60
N GLU A 247 7.69 0.00 -25.30
CA GLU A 247 8.64 -0.44 -24.28
C GLU A 247 8.82 -1.97 -24.26
N LYS A 248 8.16 -2.68 -25.19
CA LYS A 248 8.24 -4.15 -25.36
C LYS A 248 7.99 -4.90 -24.05
N LEU A 249 7.02 -4.44 -23.28
CA LEU A 249 6.65 -5.07 -22.02
C LEU A 249 5.93 -6.41 -22.33
N VAL A 250 6.39 -7.48 -21.71
CA VAL A 250 5.80 -8.81 -21.92
C VAL A 250 4.41 -8.86 -21.30
N GLY A 251 3.44 -9.33 -22.10
CA GLY A 251 2.02 -9.42 -21.73
C GLY A 251 1.27 -8.10 -21.96
N GLU A 252 0.07 -8.00 -21.41
CA GLU A 252 -0.79 -6.82 -21.50
C GLU A 252 -1.03 -6.21 -20.11
N PRO A 253 -1.36 -4.91 -20.01
CA PRO A 253 -1.72 -4.26 -18.76
C PRO A 253 -3.15 -4.63 -18.33
N VAL A 254 -3.41 -5.92 -18.11
CA VAL A 254 -4.75 -6.50 -17.95
C VAL A 254 -5.55 -5.77 -16.86
N LYS A 255 -4.97 -5.53 -15.68
CA LYS A 255 -5.71 -4.91 -14.57
C LYS A 255 -6.08 -3.46 -14.89
N SER A 256 -5.14 -2.71 -15.45
CA SER A 256 -5.41 -1.32 -15.84
C SER A 256 -6.48 -1.25 -16.95
N LEU A 257 -6.42 -2.15 -17.93
CA LEU A 257 -7.41 -2.23 -19.00
C LEU A 257 -8.79 -2.64 -18.49
N GLU A 258 -8.89 -3.56 -17.52
CA GLU A 258 -10.15 -3.93 -16.89
C GLU A 258 -10.85 -2.71 -16.26
N PHE A 259 -10.12 -1.89 -15.50
CA PHE A 259 -10.65 -0.65 -14.92
C PHE A 259 -11.13 0.34 -15.99
N LEU A 260 -10.30 0.60 -17.00
CA LEU A 260 -10.65 1.54 -18.09
C LEU A 260 -11.87 1.05 -18.89
N ASN A 261 -11.92 -0.24 -19.23
CA ASN A 261 -13.03 -0.84 -19.97
C ASN A 261 -14.33 -0.88 -19.16
N ALA A 262 -14.24 -1.10 -17.84
CA ALA A 262 -15.40 -1.00 -16.96
C ALA A 262 -15.94 0.44 -16.90
N ASP A 263 -15.06 1.44 -16.83
CA ASP A 263 -15.47 2.85 -16.80
C ASP A 263 -16.06 3.33 -18.13
N ILE A 264 -15.48 2.92 -19.26
CA ILE A 264 -16.05 3.18 -20.60
C ILE A 264 -17.47 2.61 -20.69
N ARG A 265 -17.67 1.34 -20.27
CA ARG A 265 -19.01 0.71 -20.25
C ARG A 265 -20.00 1.48 -19.39
N ARG A 266 -19.59 1.88 -18.18
CA ARG A 266 -20.39 2.71 -17.26
C ARG A 266 -20.84 4.00 -17.94
N MET A 267 -19.94 4.69 -18.63
CA MET A 267 -20.23 5.98 -19.25
C MET A 267 -21.05 5.85 -20.55
N GLU A 268 -20.91 4.74 -21.29
CA GLU A 268 -21.71 4.43 -22.47
C GLU A 268 -23.11 3.88 -22.12
N GLY A 269 -23.42 3.66 -20.83
CA GLY A 269 -24.70 3.10 -20.39
C GLY A 269 -24.88 1.62 -20.77
N ARG A 270 -23.79 0.89 -21.01
CA ARG A 270 -23.79 -0.54 -21.31
C ARG A 270 -23.48 -1.33 -20.04
N ASN A 271 -24.52 -1.84 -19.39
CA ASN A 271 -24.37 -2.82 -18.30
C ASN A 271 -23.92 -4.18 -18.85
#